data_AF-A0A534XQ21-F1
#
_entry.id   AF-A0A534XQ21-F1
#
_cell.length_a   1.000
_cell.length_b   1.000
_cell.length_c   1.000
_cell.angle_alpha   90.00
_cell.angle_beta   90.00
_cell.angle_gamma   90.00
#
_symmetry.space_group_name_H-M   'P 1'
#
loop_
_entity.id
_entity.type
_entity.pdbx_description
1 polymer ?
#
loop_
_entity_poly.entity_id
_entity_poly.type
_entity_poly.pdbx_seq_one_letter_code
_entity_poly.pdbx_strand_id
1 'polypeptide(L)'
;MKTGALAIAFLALAGCYHRGPRVVGSEPTPFVIQSTAVAAPSSSVADGRDETEPVSVTSAEREREHKRCDVDQDCEGRLRCVAYRGVTGRELRQCLFSCVDGCPEDYSCQKNVADGPSNTCARTR
;
A
#
# COMPACT_ATOMS: atom_id res chain seq x y z
N MET A 1 -1.09 0.02 -64.83
CA MET A 1 -0.22 1.19 -65.09
C MET A 1 -0.17 1.98 -63.78
N LYS A 2 0.95 1.91 -63.04
CA LYS A 2 2.07 2.88 -63.07
C LYS A 2 1.85 3.93 -61.97
N THR A 3 2.28 3.62 -60.74
CA THR A 3 3.54 4.08 -60.06
C THR A 3 3.51 5.53 -59.59
N GLY A 4 3.95 5.74 -58.33
CA GLY A 4 4.59 6.97 -57.85
C GLY A 4 3.80 7.66 -56.73
N ALA A 5 4.40 8.10 -55.62
CA ALA A 5 5.80 8.26 -55.29
C ALA A 5 6.02 8.32 -53.77
N LEU A 6 7.15 7.77 -53.33
CA LEU A 6 7.83 8.08 -52.07
C LEU A 6 8.20 9.57 -52.01
N ALA A 7 8.21 10.15 -50.80
CA ALA A 7 9.24 11.11 -50.41
C ALA A 7 9.45 11.09 -48.88
N ILE A 8 10.73 11.02 -48.53
CA ILE A 8 11.36 10.94 -47.20
C ILE A 8 11.94 12.33 -46.88
N ALA A 9 11.89 12.79 -45.62
CA ALA A 9 12.94 13.60 -44.94
C ALA A 9 12.43 13.99 -43.54
N PHE A 10 12.97 13.49 -42.41
CA PHE A 10 14.26 13.75 -41.73
C PHE A 10 14.42 15.14 -41.06
N LEU A 11 14.54 15.07 -39.71
CA LEU A 11 15.43 15.82 -38.79
C LEU A 11 15.21 17.32 -38.50
N ALA A 12 14.88 17.62 -37.23
CA ALA A 12 15.66 18.42 -36.26
C ALA A 12 14.83 18.57 -34.96
N LEU A 13 15.16 17.96 -33.81
CA LEU A 13 16.17 18.31 -32.78
C LEU A 13 16.09 19.74 -32.20
N ALA A 14 16.16 19.77 -30.86
CA ALA A 14 16.21 20.89 -29.90
C ALA A 14 14.84 21.50 -29.55
N GLY A 15 14.39 21.60 -28.30
CA GLY A 15 15.01 21.32 -27.01
C GLY A 15 14.44 22.32 -25.99
N CYS A 16 13.77 21.86 -24.93
CA CYS A 16 13.51 22.64 -23.71
C CYS A 16 13.34 21.69 -22.51
N TYR A 17 14.47 21.46 -21.84
CA TYR A 17 14.67 21.28 -20.40
C TYR A 17 13.42 21.19 -19.48
N HIS A 18 13.27 20.06 -18.80
CA HIS A 18 13.16 20.09 -17.33
C HIS A 18 13.86 18.86 -16.73
N ARG A 19 15.01 19.13 -16.11
CA ARG A 19 15.91 18.16 -15.47
C ARG A 19 15.55 18.14 -13.99
N GLY A 20 14.84 17.12 -13.54
CA GLY A 20 14.73 16.81 -12.11
C GLY A 20 16.11 16.43 -11.56
N PRO A 21 16.41 16.73 -10.28
CA PRO A 21 17.74 16.57 -9.73
C PRO A 21 18.13 15.09 -9.73
N ARG A 22 19.22 14.77 -10.42
CA ARG A 22 19.90 13.49 -10.32
C ARG A 22 20.65 13.46 -8.99
N VAL A 23 20.29 12.51 -8.13
CA VAL A 23 21.07 12.21 -6.93
C VAL A 23 22.38 11.57 -7.40
N VAL A 24 23.45 12.31 -7.20
CA VAL A 24 24.84 11.92 -7.48
C VAL A 24 25.21 10.80 -6.52
N GLY A 25 25.73 9.71 -7.07
CA GLY A 25 26.27 8.60 -6.30
C GLY A 25 27.41 9.06 -5.40
N SER A 26 27.57 8.39 -4.28
CA SER A 26 28.82 8.41 -3.54
C SER A 26 29.08 6.99 -3.07
N GLU A 27 30.10 6.39 -3.67
CA GLU A 27 30.77 5.17 -3.23
C GLU A 27 31.19 5.27 -1.74
N PRO A 28 31.39 4.13 -1.08
CA PRO A 28 31.54 4.07 0.37
C PRO A 28 32.96 4.47 0.78
N THR A 29 33.10 5.36 1.76
CA THR A 29 34.38 5.57 2.45
C THR A 29 34.21 5.51 3.96
N PRO A 30 35.20 4.94 4.67
CA PRO A 30 35.00 4.26 5.93
C PRO A 30 35.04 5.21 7.14
N PHE A 31 34.42 4.71 8.21
CA PHE A 31 34.52 5.14 9.60
C PHE A 31 35.82 5.86 9.95
N VAL A 32 35.72 7.13 10.38
CA VAL A 32 36.69 7.75 11.27
C VAL A 32 35.91 8.43 12.40
N ILE A 33 35.91 7.79 13.56
CA ILE A 33 35.42 8.36 14.82
C ILE A 33 36.47 9.36 15.28
N GLN A 34 36.14 10.65 15.36
CA GLN A 34 36.89 11.62 16.16
C GLN A 34 35.94 12.34 17.10
N SER A 35 35.93 11.86 18.34
CA SER A 35 35.34 12.52 19.49
C SER A 35 36.03 13.85 19.74
N THR A 36 35.30 14.96 19.64
CA THR A 36 35.65 16.19 20.38
C THR A 36 34.38 16.78 20.97
N ALA A 37 34.39 16.92 22.29
CA ALA A 37 33.32 17.47 23.09
C ALA A 37 33.35 19.01 23.02
N VAL A 38 32.21 19.65 22.78
CA VAL A 38 31.89 21.02 23.23
C VAL A 38 30.37 21.10 23.45
N ALA A 39 30.00 21.73 24.56
CA ALA A 39 28.67 21.73 25.16
C ALA A 39 27.69 22.76 24.58
N ALA A 40 26.40 22.37 24.61
CA ALA A 40 25.15 23.15 24.63
C ALA A 40 24.74 23.93 23.34
N PRO A 41 23.43 24.17 23.08
CA PRO A 41 22.26 23.98 23.96
C PRO A 41 21.24 22.95 23.46
N SER A 42 20.48 22.43 24.42
CA SER A 42 19.30 21.58 24.28
C SER A 42 18.30 22.19 23.30
N SER A 43 18.36 21.80 22.04
CA SER A 43 17.21 21.86 21.16
C SER A 43 16.60 20.48 21.24
N SER A 44 15.56 20.36 22.05
CA SER A 44 14.66 19.21 22.03
C SER A 44 14.07 19.13 20.64
N VAL A 45 14.79 18.50 19.72
CA VAL A 45 14.17 17.92 18.54
C VAL A 45 13.31 16.84 19.14
N ALA A 46 12.03 17.16 19.32
CA ALA A 46 11.01 16.14 19.39
C ALA A 46 11.29 15.27 18.17
N ASP A 47 11.90 14.10 18.42
CA ASP A 47 11.92 13.00 17.49
C ASP A 47 10.43 12.77 17.26
N GLY A 48 9.94 13.38 16.18
CA GLY A 48 8.60 13.19 15.66
C GLY A 48 8.57 11.78 15.13
N ARG A 49 8.61 10.84 16.07
CA ARG A 49 8.17 9.49 15.92
C ARG A 49 6.70 9.67 15.60
N ASP A 50 6.43 9.74 14.31
CA ASP A 50 5.12 9.39 13.77
C ASP A 50 4.96 7.90 14.11
N GLU A 51 4.70 7.63 15.39
CA GLU A 51 4.05 6.44 15.85
C GLU A 51 2.63 6.58 15.28
N THR A 52 2.50 6.33 13.97
CA THR A 52 1.26 5.77 13.45
C THR A 52 1.08 4.50 14.27
N GLU A 53 0.41 4.63 15.42
CA GLU A 53 0.07 3.50 16.26
C GLU A 53 -0.55 2.49 15.30
N PRO A 54 -0.04 1.26 15.31
CA PRO A 54 -0.62 0.27 14.44
C PRO A 54 -2.11 0.15 14.77
N VAL A 55 -2.93 0.25 13.73
CA VAL A 55 -4.38 0.37 13.91
C VAL A 55 -4.94 -0.98 14.31
N SER A 56 -4.96 -1.21 15.63
CA SER A 56 -5.47 -2.41 16.27
C SER A 56 -6.93 -2.65 15.92
N VAL A 57 -7.32 -3.93 15.90
CA VAL A 57 -8.72 -4.34 15.67
C VAL A 57 -9.52 -4.10 16.94
N THR A 58 -10.58 -3.31 16.84
CA THR A 58 -11.51 -3.06 17.96
C THR A 58 -12.30 -4.32 18.33
N SER A 59 -12.83 -4.38 19.55
CA SER A 59 -13.69 -5.49 19.99
C SER A 59 -14.94 -5.65 19.12
N ALA A 60 -15.54 -4.53 18.70
CA ALA A 60 -16.73 -4.52 17.86
C ALA A 60 -16.45 -5.03 16.44
N GLU A 61 -15.34 -4.62 15.83
CA GLU A 61 -14.87 -5.20 14.56
C GLU A 61 -14.65 -6.72 14.71
N ARG A 62 -13.98 -7.17 15.78
CA ARG A 62 -13.74 -8.60 16.01
C ARG A 62 -15.03 -9.41 16.17
N GLU A 63 -16.04 -8.85 16.82
CA GLU A 63 -17.34 -9.50 17.00
C GLU A 63 -18.14 -9.61 15.69
N ARG A 64 -18.00 -8.60 14.81
CA ARG A 64 -18.67 -8.54 13.51
C ARG A 64 -17.92 -9.21 12.38
N GLU A 65 -16.63 -9.49 12.53
CA GLU A 65 -15.83 -10.23 11.55
C GLU A 65 -16.50 -11.59 11.22
N HIS A 66 -16.57 -11.94 9.94
CA HIS A 66 -17.22 -13.15 9.40
C HIS A 66 -18.74 -13.24 9.58
N LYS A 67 -19.41 -12.21 10.14
CA LYS A 67 -20.88 -12.17 10.20
C LYS A 67 -21.46 -11.91 8.82
N ARG A 68 -22.67 -12.43 8.58
CA ARG A 68 -23.42 -12.18 7.34
C ARG A 68 -23.85 -10.70 7.28
N CYS A 69 -23.79 -10.13 6.09
CA CYS A 69 -24.22 -8.77 5.77
C CYS A 69 -24.93 -8.76 4.42
N ASP A 70 -25.75 -7.74 4.19
CA ASP A 70 -26.34 -7.45 2.88
C ASP A 70 -25.70 -6.19 2.26
N VAL A 71 -25.24 -5.25 3.10
CA VAL A 71 -24.57 -4.02 2.69
C VAL A 71 -23.41 -3.67 3.64
N ASP A 72 -22.53 -2.76 3.23
CA ASP A 72 -21.39 -2.33 4.05
C ASP A 72 -21.81 -1.70 5.38
N GLN A 73 -22.98 -1.06 5.43
CA GLN A 73 -23.50 -0.45 6.66
C GLN A 73 -23.90 -1.47 7.74
N ASP A 74 -24.03 -2.75 7.39
CA ASP A 74 -24.27 -3.83 8.36
C ASP A 74 -22.98 -4.23 9.09
N CYS A 75 -21.83 -3.78 8.59
CA CYS A 75 -20.52 -4.07 9.13
C CYS A 75 -20.01 -2.94 10.03
N GLU A 76 -19.07 -3.27 10.92
CA GLU A 76 -18.56 -2.33 11.91
C GLU A 76 -17.18 -1.79 11.51
N GLY A 77 -16.95 -0.50 11.78
CA GLY A 77 -15.64 0.13 11.60
C GLY A 77 -15.10 -0.01 10.19
N ARG A 78 -13.96 -0.70 10.04
CA ARG A 78 -13.26 -0.87 8.76
C ARG A 78 -13.68 -2.12 7.98
N LEU A 79 -14.64 -2.89 8.49
CA LEU A 79 -15.13 -4.08 7.80
C LEU A 79 -15.97 -3.68 6.57
N ARG A 80 -15.86 -4.48 5.52
CA ARG A 80 -16.64 -4.37 4.29
C ARG A 80 -17.48 -5.61 4.08
N CYS A 81 -18.64 -5.46 3.46
CA CYS A 81 -19.50 -6.56 3.09
C CYS A 81 -19.02 -7.21 1.80
N VAL A 82 -18.19 -8.23 1.92
CA VAL A 82 -17.55 -8.92 0.80
C VAL A 82 -18.43 -10.06 0.32
N ALA A 83 -18.81 -10.01 -0.96
CA ALA A 83 -19.50 -11.10 -1.64
C ALA A 83 -18.50 -12.08 -2.26
N TYR A 84 -18.76 -13.38 -2.12
CA TYR A 84 -17.96 -14.44 -2.74
C TYR A 84 -18.81 -15.68 -3.00
N ARG A 85 -18.36 -16.55 -3.90
CA ARG A 85 -18.99 -17.86 -4.10
C ARG A 85 -18.35 -18.88 -3.17
N GLY A 86 -19.15 -19.44 -2.27
CA GLY A 86 -18.69 -20.53 -1.42
C GLY A 86 -18.58 -21.85 -2.20
N VAL A 87 -18.05 -22.88 -1.54
CA VAL A 87 -17.86 -24.23 -2.10
C VAL A 87 -19.11 -24.88 -2.72
N THR A 88 -20.30 -24.45 -2.32
CA THR A 88 -21.59 -24.94 -2.87
C THR A 88 -22.03 -24.18 -4.12
N GLY A 89 -21.23 -23.23 -4.61
CA GLY A 89 -21.54 -22.35 -5.74
C GLY A 89 -22.52 -21.21 -5.41
N ARG A 90 -23.07 -21.18 -4.20
CA ARG A 90 -23.96 -20.11 -3.73
C ARG A 90 -23.16 -18.86 -3.39
N GLU A 91 -23.73 -17.70 -3.71
CA GLU A 91 -23.20 -16.43 -3.23
C GLU A 91 -23.40 -16.32 -1.73
N LEU A 92 -22.33 -15.93 -1.04
CA LEU A 92 -22.27 -15.64 0.38
C LEU A 92 -21.73 -14.22 0.54
N ARG A 93 -22.15 -13.54 1.59
CA ARG A 93 -21.71 -12.18 1.91
C ARG A 93 -21.35 -12.12 3.38
N GLN A 94 -20.17 -11.59 3.68
CA GLN A 94 -19.63 -11.52 5.03
C GLN A 94 -18.87 -10.22 5.29
N CYS A 95 -18.92 -9.73 6.53
CA CYS A 95 -18.10 -8.61 6.99
C CYS A 95 -16.66 -9.04 7.17
N LEU A 96 -15.76 -8.51 6.34
CA LEU A 96 -14.34 -8.85 6.32
C LEU A 96 -13.49 -7.58 6.15
N PHE A 97 -12.25 -7.63 6.61
CA PHE A 97 -11.28 -6.56 6.34
C PHE A 97 -10.87 -6.60 4.87
N SER A 98 -10.95 -5.47 4.20
CA SER A 98 -10.56 -5.33 2.80
C SER A 98 -9.06 -5.05 2.67
N CYS A 99 -8.38 -5.73 1.75
CA CYS A 99 -7.00 -5.39 1.42
C CYS A 99 -6.86 -3.98 0.81
N VAL A 100 -7.93 -3.45 0.23
CA VAL A 100 -7.92 -2.13 -0.42
C VAL A 100 -7.74 -1.02 0.61
N ASP A 101 -8.35 -1.18 1.78
CA ASP A 101 -8.29 -0.23 2.89
C ASP A 101 -7.04 -0.46 3.79
N GLY A 102 -6.22 -1.48 3.47
CA GLY A 102 -5.10 -1.92 4.29
C GLY A 102 -5.50 -2.92 5.38
N CYS A 103 -4.59 -3.85 5.69
CA CYS A 103 -4.85 -4.85 6.71
C CYS A 103 -4.52 -4.34 8.12
N PRO A 104 -5.32 -4.69 9.13
CA PRO A 104 -4.97 -4.43 10.53
C PRO A 104 -3.66 -5.12 10.92
N GLU A 105 -3.13 -4.70 12.07
CA GLU A 105 -2.00 -5.39 12.69
C GLU A 105 -2.32 -6.88 12.95
N ASP A 106 -1.35 -7.76 12.71
CA ASP A 106 -1.49 -9.23 12.71
C ASP A 106 -2.41 -9.81 11.62
N TYR A 107 -2.71 -9.05 10.57
CA TYR A 107 -3.41 -9.56 9.39
C TYR A 107 -2.55 -9.42 8.14
N SER A 108 -2.71 -10.36 7.22
CA SER A 108 -2.09 -10.34 5.90
C SER A 108 -3.14 -10.39 4.81
N CYS A 109 -2.89 -9.65 3.73
CA CYS A 109 -3.78 -9.64 2.58
C CYS A 109 -3.74 -10.99 1.86
N GLN A 110 -4.88 -11.68 1.82
CA GLN A 110 -5.10 -12.85 0.98
C GLN A 110 -5.75 -12.41 -0.33
N LYS A 111 -4.94 -12.35 -1.39
CA LYS A 111 -5.42 -11.94 -2.72
C LYS A 111 -6.30 -12.99 -3.38
N ASN A 112 -5.98 -14.28 -3.17
CA ASN A 112 -6.69 -15.39 -3.79
C ASN A 112 -6.96 -16.47 -2.74
N VAL A 113 -8.24 -16.78 -2.55
CA VAL A 113 -8.70 -17.90 -1.73
C VAL A 113 -9.61 -18.75 -2.62
N ALA A 114 -9.26 -20.01 -2.81
CA ALA A 114 -10.10 -20.92 -3.59
C ALA A 114 -11.47 -21.06 -2.92
N ASP A 115 -12.55 -20.80 -3.68
CA ASP A 115 -13.95 -20.87 -3.21
C ASP A 115 -14.25 -19.99 -1.97
N GLY A 116 -13.47 -18.92 -1.78
CA GLY A 116 -13.52 -18.02 -0.64
C GLY A 116 -13.44 -16.54 -1.03
N PRO A 117 -13.44 -15.64 -0.03
CA PRO A 117 -13.36 -14.21 -0.26
C PRO A 117 -11.95 -13.81 -0.71
N SER A 118 -11.85 -13.18 -1.89
CA SER A 118 -10.61 -12.63 -2.43
C SER A 118 -10.38 -11.19 -1.98
N ASN A 119 -9.12 -10.76 -1.96
CA ASN A 119 -8.70 -9.42 -1.52
C ASN A 119 -9.17 -9.07 -0.11
N THR A 120 -9.15 -10.05 0.79
CA THR A 120 -9.49 -9.86 2.20
C THR A 120 -8.30 -10.11 3.09
N CYS A 121 -8.27 -9.45 4.24
CA CYS A 121 -7.23 -9.64 5.24
C CYS A 121 -7.59 -10.83 6.12
N ALA A 122 -6.61 -11.70 6.35
CA ALA A 122 -6.75 -12.84 7.24
C ALA A 122 -5.65 -12.79 8.30
N ARG A 123 -5.99 -13.21 9.52
CA ARG A 123 -5.08 -13.18 10.65
C ARG A 123 -3.85 -14.06 10.40
N THR A 124 -2.66 -13.50 10.55
CA THR A 124 -1.40 -14.24 10.61
C THR A 124 -1.31 -14.87 11.99
N ARG A 125 -1.28 -16.21 12.04
CA ARG A 125 -1.19 -16.96 13.31
C ARG A 125 0.10 -16.68 14.06
#